data_AF-A0A5C4VQU5-F1
#
_entry.id   AF-A0A5C4VQU5-F1
#
_cell.length_a   1.000
_cell.length_b   1.000
_cell.length_c   1.000
_cell.angle_alpha   90.00
_cell.angle_beta   90.00
_cell.angle_gamma   90.00
#
_symmetry.space_group_name_H-M   'P 1'
#
loop_
_entity.id
_entity.type
_entity.pdbx_description
1 polymer ?
#
loop_
_entity_poly.entity_id
_entity_poly.type
_entity_poly.pdbx_seq_one_letter_code
_entity_poly.pdbx_strand_id
1 'polypeptide(L)'
;MAADADKAVWELRESGFDIARASYHETVMAVGNGRIGTRASLDEGHRGALSGTYLAGVYDAHDSPVVDLVNLPDWLCTEVWIDGRRLDVDTLEVLDHERVLDLRTGLLTRSTTFTHPTAGAVRLVTARLASMADRDVCALRVEVTALDQDAEITVVTGLDAERRNLDRLPLYLGAPVLPPERRWEKWARSQHLRTLAREAGERGGL
;
A
#
# COMPACT_ATOMS: atom_id res chain seq x y z
N MET A 1 -30.36 -8.12 13.81
CA MET A 1 -30.87 -7.16 12.82
C MET A 1 -30.40 -5.72 13.06
N ALA A 2 -30.53 -5.12 14.25
CA ALA A 2 -30.08 -3.73 14.47
C ALA A 2 -28.55 -3.52 14.44
N ALA A 3 -27.77 -4.45 15.00
CA ALA A 3 -26.30 -4.38 15.01
C ALA A 3 -25.67 -4.48 13.60
N ASP A 4 -26.34 -5.18 12.68
CA ASP A 4 -25.86 -5.40 11.31
C ASP A 4 -26.13 -4.18 10.41
N ALA A 5 -27.27 -3.52 10.63
CA ALA A 5 -27.61 -2.25 9.99
C ALA A 5 -26.66 -1.13 10.42
N ASP A 6 -26.29 -1.07 11.70
CA ASP A 6 -25.34 -0.08 12.22
C ASP A 6 -23.90 -0.35 11.74
N LYS A 7 -23.56 -1.59 11.41
CA LYS A 7 -22.28 -1.93 10.76
C LYS A 7 -22.24 -1.42 9.32
N ALA A 8 -23.31 -1.64 8.55
CA ALA A 8 -23.39 -1.23 7.15
C ALA A 8 -23.21 0.29 6.92
N VAL A 9 -23.62 1.13 7.88
CA VAL A 9 -23.46 2.60 7.77
C VAL A 9 -22.00 3.05 7.81
N TRP A 10 -21.11 2.23 8.37
CA TRP A 10 -19.68 2.54 8.52
C TRP A 10 -18.78 1.79 7.55
N GLU A 11 -19.37 1.07 6.59
CA GLU A 11 -18.61 0.28 5.63
C GLU A 11 -18.70 0.91 4.25
N LEU A 12 -17.53 1.17 3.66
CA LEU A 12 -17.43 1.37 2.21
C LEU A 12 -17.14 0.01 1.57
N ARG A 13 -18.02 -0.42 0.67
CA ARG A 13 -17.98 -1.74 0.06
C ARG A 13 -17.82 -1.68 -1.46
N GLU A 14 -17.02 -2.58 -1.99
CA GLU A 14 -16.94 -2.94 -3.40
C GLU A 14 -17.31 -4.42 -3.50
N SER A 15 -18.24 -4.73 -4.40
CA SER A 15 -18.68 -6.09 -4.70
C SER A 15 -18.42 -6.37 -6.17
N GLY A 16 -17.70 -7.44 -6.46
CA GLY A 16 -17.12 -7.71 -7.77
C GLY A 16 -15.89 -6.84 -8.05
N PHE A 17 -15.07 -7.27 -9.01
CA PHE A 17 -13.90 -6.51 -9.47
C PHE A 17 -14.12 -5.99 -10.89
N ASP A 18 -14.03 -4.67 -11.08
CA ASP A 18 -14.06 -4.01 -12.39
C ASP A 18 -12.78 -3.18 -12.57
N ILE A 19 -11.93 -3.61 -13.51
CA ILE A 19 -10.66 -2.95 -13.79
C ILE A 19 -10.82 -1.47 -14.18
N ALA A 20 -11.93 -1.09 -14.81
CA ALA A 20 -12.19 0.31 -15.18
C ALA A 20 -12.49 1.19 -13.95
N ARG A 21 -12.92 0.58 -12.85
CA ARG A 21 -13.20 1.24 -11.57
C ARG A 21 -12.11 1.05 -10.53
N ALA A 22 -11.08 0.24 -10.81
CA ALA A 22 -10.04 -0.09 -9.85
C ALA A 22 -9.41 1.17 -9.23
N SER A 23 -8.99 2.15 -10.04
CA SER A 23 -8.37 3.40 -9.55
C SER A 23 -9.29 4.25 -8.67
N TYR A 24 -10.61 4.21 -8.90
CA TYR A 24 -11.59 4.85 -8.02
C TYR A 24 -11.55 4.18 -6.64
N HIS A 25 -11.67 2.85 -6.58
CA HIS A 25 -11.64 2.10 -5.34
C HIS A 25 -10.30 2.21 -4.61
N GLU A 26 -9.18 2.21 -5.34
CA GLU A 26 -7.84 2.52 -4.81
C GLU A 26 -7.80 3.87 -4.07
N THR A 27 -8.56 4.85 -4.53
CA THR A 27 -8.59 6.19 -3.93
C THR A 27 -9.50 6.22 -2.71
N VAL A 28 -10.75 5.79 -2.87
CA VAL A 28 -11.77 5.95 -1.82
C VAL A 28 -11.60 4.99 -0.65
N MET A 29 -10.88 3.87 -0.84
CA MET A 29 -10.61 2.88 0.20
C MET A 29 -9.18 2.97 0.78
N ALA A 30 -8.45 4.06 0.51
CA ALA A 30 -7.09 4.23 1.00
C ALA A 30 -7.03 4.20 2.54
N VAL A 31 -5.97 3.62 3.08
CA VAL A 31 -5.73 3.54 4.54
C VAL A 31 -4.65 4.54 4.94
N GLY A 32 -4.77 5.13 6.14
CA GLY A 32 -3.76 6.06 6.63
C GLY A 32 -3.97 6.46 8.08
N ASN A 33 -2.93 7.01 8.69
CA ASN A 33 -2.90 7.39 10.11
C ASN A 33 -2.46 8.86 10.34
N GLY A 34 -2.55 9.68 9.28
CA GLY A 34 -2.10 11.08 9.27
C GLY A 34 -0.59 11.26 9.15
N ARG A 35 0.20 10.19 9.31
CA ARG A 35 1.64 10.16 9.02
C ARG A 35 1.91 9.40 7.73
N ILE A 36 1.48 8.15 7.63
CA ILE A 36 1.56 7.31 6.43
C ILE A 36 0.16 7.20 5.82
N GLY A 37 0.08 7.23 4.50
CA GLY A 37 -1.11 6.90 3.73
C GLY A 37 -0.77 6.00 2.56
N THR A 38 -1.54 4.94 2.36
CA THR A 38 -1.36 3.98 1.26
C THR A 38 -2.67 3.82 0.50
N ARG A 39 -2.58 3.97 -0.82
CA ARG A 39 -3.70 3.73 -1.76
C ARG A 39 -4.18 2.30 -1.65
N ALA A 40 -5.46 2.11 -1.96
CA ALA A 40 -6.13 0.84 -1.80
C ALA A 40 -5.85 -0.18 -2.92
N SER A 41 -4.72 -0.12 -3.62
CA SER A 41 -4.34 -1.06 -4.68
C SER A 41 -4.35 -2.51 -4.18
N LEU A 42 -4.59 -3.45 -5.10
CA LEU A 42 -4.46 -4.88 -4.78
C LEU A 42 -3.00 -5.16 -4.38
N ASP A 43 -2.80 -6.03 -3.40
CA ASP A 43 -1.49 -6.31 -2.79
C ASP A 43 -0.54 -6.99 -3.80
N GLU A 44 -1.12 -7.86 -4.62
CA GLU A 44 -0.52 -8.50 -5.79
C GLU A 44 -0.39 -7.53 -6.98
N GLY A 45 -1.11 -6.42 -6.99
CA GLY A 45 -1.19 -5.50 -8.13
C GLY A 45 -2.07 -6.01 -9.28
N HIS A 46 -2.32 -5.16 -10.25
CA HIS A 46 -3.03 -5.50 -11.49
C HIS A 46 -2.56 -4.58 -12.62
N ARG A 47 -2.90 -4.93 -13.87
CA ARG A 47 -2.62 -4.07 -15.02
C ARG A 47 -3.23 -2.69 -14.84
N GLY A 48 -2.39 -1.67 -14.93
CA GLY A 48 -2.80 -0.26 -14.78
C GLY A 48 -3.02 0.19 -13.32
N ALA A 49 -2.66 -0.64 -12.33
CA ALA A 49 -2.68 -0.24 -10.93
C ALA A 49 -1.79 0.99 -10.69
N LEU A 50 -2.25 1.88 -9.84
CA LEU A 50 -1.51 3.06 -9.40
C LEU A 50 -1.26 2.95 -7.90
N SER A 51 -0.37 2.03 -7.49
CA SER A 51 -0.02 1.92 -6.08
C SER A 51 0.74 3.16 -5.61
N GLY A 52 0.43 3.58 -4.39
CA GLY A 52 0.97 4.81 -3.83
C GLY A 52 1.06 4.72 -2.32
N THR A 53 2.26 4.90 -1.78
CA THR A 53 2.48 5.05 -0.34
C THR A 53 3.18 6.38 -0.09
N TYR A 54 2.67 7.15 0.85
CA TYR A 54 3.13 8.51 1.11
C TYR A 54 3.37 8.74 2.59
N LEU A 55 4.41 9.50 2.91
CA LEU A 55 4.74 9.91 4.27
C LEU A 55 4.63 11.43 4.38
N ALA A 56 3.80 11.90 5.31
CA ALA A 56 3.60 13.31 5.58
C ALA A 56 4.93 14.02 5.86
N GLY A 57 5.20 15.08 5.10
CA GLY A 57 6.45 15.85 5.20
C GLY A 57 7.57 15.38 4.29
N VAL A 58 7.41 14.27 3.55
CA VAL A 58 8.39 13.82 2.55
C VAL A 58 8.00 14.27 1.16
N TYR A 59 8.58 15.40 0.75
CA TYR A 59 8.38 15.98 -0.56
C TYR A 59 9.69 16.05 -1.32
N ASP A 60 9.62 15.96 -2.63
CA ASP A 60 10.75 16.20 -3.52
C ASP A 60 10.28 16.95 -4.77
N ALA A 61 11.12 17.84 -5.27
CA ALA A 61 10.86 18.51 -6.54
C ALA A 61 11.42 17.71 -7.72
N HIS A 62 12.42 16.84 -7.50
CA HIS A 62 13.24 16.24 -8.53
C HIS A 62 13.63 17.24 -9.65
N ASP A 63 13.06 17.07 -10.85
CA ASP A 63 13.17 17.91 -12.05
C ASP A 63 11.85 18.66 -12.38
N SER A 64 10.83 18.53 -11.53
CA SER A 64 9.54 19.20 -11.63
C SER A 64 9.65 20.66 -11.17
N PRO A 65 8.95 21.60 -11.84
CA PRO A 65 8.82 22.98 -11.34
C PRO A 65 8.00 23.06 -10.05
N VAL A 66 7.34 21.97 -9.66
CA VAL A 66 6.48 21.84 -8.47
C VAL A 66 7.10 20.83 -7.50
N VAL A 67 6.96 21.10 -6.19
CA VAL A 67 7.36 20.18 -5.12
C VAL A 67 6.19 19.26 -4.83
N ASP A 68 6.37 17.95 -5.03
CA ASP A 68 5.32 16.95 -4.87
C ASP A 68 5.63 15.97 -3.74
N LEU A 69 4.58 15.34 -3.21
CA LEU A 69 4.70 14.32 -2.18
C LEU A 69 5.31 13.06 -2.81
N VAL A 70 6.38 12.53 -2.21
CA VAL A 70 7.11 11.38 -2.79
C VAL A 70 6.29 10.10 -2.65
N ASN A 71 6.12 9.37 -3.75
CA ASN A 71 5.66 7.99 -3.73
C ASN A 71 6.79 7.10 -3.22
N LEU A 72 6.66 6.63 -1.99
CA LEU A 72 7.63 5.80 -1.28
C LEU A 72 7.66 4.37 -1.84
N PRO A 73 8.68 3.56 -1.45
CA PRO A 73 8.66 2.13 -1.69
C PRO A 73 7.35 1.50 -1.22
N ASP A 74 6.81 0.61 -2.04
CA ASP A 74 5.55 -0.05 -1.78
C ASP A 74 5.76 -1.26 -0.88
N TRP A 75 5.03 -1.27 0.22
CA TRP A 75 5.12 -2.29 1.27
C TRP A 75 4.08 -3.40 1.10
N LEU A 76 3.16 -3.25 0.14
CA LEU A 76 2.08 -4.20 -0.10
C LEU A 76 2.46 -5.31 -1.08
N CYS A 77 3.64 -5.24 -1.69
CA CYS A 77 4.09 -6.12 -2.77
C CYS A 77 4.13 -7.58 -2.32
N THR A 78 2.99 -8.24 -2.39
CA THR A 78 2.76 -9.61 -1.92
C THR A 78 2.02 -10.38 -3.00
N GLU A 79 2.66 -11.42 -3.50
CA GLU A 79 2.12 -12.32 -4.51
C GLU A 79 1.86 -13.69 -3.88
N VAL A 80 0.75 -14.30 -4.27
CA VAL A 80 0.42 -15.67 -3.91
C VAL A 80 0.42 -16.51 -5.19
N TRP A 81 1.09 -17.65 -5.12
CA TRP A 81 1.24 -18.60 -6.21
C TRP A 81 0.68 -19.96 -5.79
N ILE A 82 -0.14 -20.57 -6.64
CA ILE A 82 -0.72 -21.90 -6.49
C ILE A 82 -0.16 -22.78 -7.59
N ASP A 83 0.56 -23.85 -7.23
CA ASP A 83 1.18 -24.79 -8.18
C ASP A 83 1.97 -24.08 -9.31
N GLY A 84 2.72 -23.03 -8.94
CA GLY A 84 3.55 -22.26 -9.87
C GLY A 84 2.80 -21.23 -10.73
N ARG A 85 1.51 -20.98 -10.48
CA ARG A 85 0.73 -19.92 -11.14
C ARG A 85 0.24 -18.87 -10.14
N ARG A 86 0.43 -17.60 -10.51
CA ARG A 86 0.07 -16.45 -9.68
C ARG A 86 -1.46 -16.31 -9.57
N LEU A 87 -1.94 -16.03 -8.36
CA LEU A 87 -3.31 -15.61 -8.10
C LEU A 87 -3.43 -14.11 -8.35
N ASP A 88 -3.99 -13.74 -9.50
CA ASP A 88 -4.26 -12.36 -9.84
C ASP A 88 -5.53 -12.23 -10.71
N VAL A 89 -6.09 -11.03 -10.69
CA VAL A 89 -7.32 -10.66 -11.41
C VAL A 89 -7.11 -10.51 -12.92
N ASP A 90 -5.85 -10.51 -13.40
CA ASP A 90 -5.53 -10.32 -14.82
C ASP A 90 -5.51 -11.66 -15.58
N THR A 91 -5.16 -12.76 -14.91
CA THR A 91 -4.86 -14.06 -15.54
C THR A 91 -5.76 -15.21 -15.10
N LEU A 92 -6.53 -15.04 -14.03
CA LEU A 92 -7.49 -16.02 -13.53
C LEU A 92 -8.92 -15.47 -13.52
N GLU A 93 -9.88 -16.39 -13.60
CA GLU A 93 -11.29 -16.07 -13.41
C GLU A 93 -11.56 -15.77 -11.93
N VAL A 94 -12.26 -14.65 -11.67
CA VAL A 94 -12.70 -14.25 -10.35
C VAL A 94 -14.15 -14.70 -10.15
N LEU A 95 -14.37 -15.65 -9.25
CA LEU A 95 -15.70 -16.17 -8.91
C LEU A 95 -16.46 -15.23 -7.97
N ASP A 96 -15.74 -14.65 -7.03
CA ASP A 96 -16.28 -13.72 -6.03
C ASP A 96 -15.19 -12.74 -5.62
N HIS A 97 -15.56 -11.48 -5.42
CA HIS A 97 -14.65 -10.44 -4.96
C HIS A 97 -15.39 -9.45 -4.08
N GLU A 98 -14.79 -9.15 -2.94
CA GLU A 98 -15.30 -8.14 -2.04
C GLU A 98 -14.16 -7.39 -1.37
N ARG A 99 -14.26 -6.06 -1.35
CA ARG A 99 -13.46 -5.19 -0.47
C ARG A 99 -14.36 -4.38 0.43
N VAL A 100 -13.98 -4.31 1.70
CA VAL A 100 -14.68 -3.54 2.73
C VAL A 100 -13.67 -2.70 3.51
N LEU A 101 -13.85 -1.39 3.48
CA LEU A 101 -13.20 -0.47 4.41
C LEU A 101 -14.17 -0.17 5.55
N ASP A 102 -13.82 -0.61 6.76
CA ASP A 102 -14.53 -0.23 7.97
C ASP A 102 -14.01 1.12 8.49
N LEU A 103 -14.85 2.15 8.38
CA LEU A 103 -14.53 3.53 8.75
C LEU A 103 -14.42 3.74 10.26
N ARG A 104 -14.92 2.81 11.09
CA ARG A 104 -14.76 2.89 12.56
C ARG A 104 -13.36 2.47 12.99
N THR A 105 -12.82 1.45 12.32
CA THR A 105 -11.55 0.82 12.71
C THR A 105 -10.39 1.22 11.81
N GLY A 106 -10.67 1.70 10.60
CA GLY A 106 -9.66 1.97 9.56
C GLY A 106 -9.10 0.70 8.93
N LEU A 107 -9.75 -0.45 9.13
CA LEU A 107 -9.33 -1.73 8.58
C LEU A 107 -9.90 -1.91 7.16
N LEU A 108 -9.03 -2.14 6.19
CA LEU A 108 -9.43 -2.59 4.87
C LEU A 108 -9.29 -4.11 4.78
N THR A 109 -10.37 -4.81 4.49
CA THR A 109 -10.38 -6.25 4.22
C THR A 109 -10.76 -6.54 2.78
N ARG A 110 -10.11 -7.53 2.18
CA ARG A 110 -10.44 -8.08 0.87
C ARG A 110 -10.68 -9.57 0.98
N SER A 111 -11.66 -10.10 0.25
CA SER A 111 -11.80 -11.53 -0.06
C SER A 111 -11.98 -11.68 -1.56
N THR A 112 -11.10 -12.44 -2.21
CA THR A 112 -11.25 -12.81 -3.63
C THR A 112 -11.19 -14.33 -3.74
N THR A 113 -12.16 -14.94 -4.42
CA THR A 113 -12.12 -16.36 -4.78
C THR A 113 -11.84 -16.49 -6.27
N PHE A 114 -10.80 -17.24 -6.62
CA PHE A 114 -10.37 -17.48 -7.99
C PHE A 114 -10.66 -18.92 -8.41
N THR A 115 -10.91 -19.14 -9.70
CA THR A 115 -10.84 -20.47 -10.31
C THR A 115 -9.39 -20.76 -10.71
N HIS A 116 -8.77 -21.78 -10.11
CA HIS A 116 -7.43 -22.24 -10.42
C HIS A 116 -7.46 -23.53 -11.26
N PRO A 117 -6.65 -23.68 -12.33
CA PRO A 117 -6.69 -24.84 -13.22
C PRO A 117 -6.39 -26.19 -12.55
N THR A 118 -5.52 -26.21 -11.54
CA THR A 118 -5.10 -27.45 -10.85
C THR A 118 -5.73 -27.62 -9.49
N ALA A 119 -6.11 -26.52 -8.81
CA ALA A 119 -6.54 -26.52 -7.42
C ALA A 119 -8.05 -26.29 -7.23
N GLY A 120 -8.80 -26.09 -8.33
CA GLY A 120 -10.19 -25.68 -8.25
C GLY A 120 -10.33 -24.28 -7.67
N ALA A 121 -11.31 -24.04 -6.80
CA ALA A 121 -11.50 -22.75 -6.17
C ALA A 121 -10.45 -22.46 -5.10
N VAL A 122 -9.83 -21.28 -5.14
CA VAL A 122 -8.86 -20.80 -4.14
C VAL A 122 -9.29 -19.43 -3.64
N ARG A 123 -9.37 -19.26 -2.32
CA ARG A 123 -9.72 -17.98 -1.68
C ARG A 123 -8.48 -17.29 -1.13
N LEU A 124 -8.34 -16.02 -1.48
CA LEU A 124 -7.35 -15.08 -0.95
C LEU A 124 -8.07 -14.03 -0.11
N VAL A 125 -7.77 -13.99 1.19
CA VAL A 125 -8.26 -12.96 2.10
C VAL A 125 -7.09 -12.09 2.55
N THR A 126 -7.20 -10.78 2.41
CA THR A 126 -6.22 -9.84 2.94
C THR A 126 -6.87 -8.85 3.91
N ALA A 127 -6.11 -8.41 4.91
CA ALA A 127 -6.53 -7.37 5.84
C ALA A 127 -5.37 -6.44 6.11
N ARG A 128 -5.57 -5.12 5.99
CA ARG A 128 -4.51 -4.14 6.20
C ARG A 128 -4.97 -2.86 6.87
N LEU A 129 -4.03 -2.22 7.55
CA LEU A 129 -4.23 -0.94 8.24
C LEU A 129 -2.93 -0.13 8.31
N ALA A 130 -3.08 1.18 8.49
CA ALA A 130 -2.04 2.05 9.03
C ALA A 130 -2.39 2.36 10.49
N SER A 131 -1.52 2.00 11.44
CA SER A 131 -1.88 2.02 12.86
C SER A 131 -2.01 3.45 13.38
N MET A 132 -3.12 3.72 14.07
CA MET A 132 -3.32 4.98 14.79
C MET A 132 -2.69 4.95 16.19
N ALA A 133 -2.46 3.76 16.75
CA ALA A 133 -1.82 3.58 18.06
C ALA A 133 -0.30 3.72 17.98
N ASP A 134 0.29 3.28 16.88
CA ASP A 134 1.70 3.47 16.54
C ASP A 134 1.80 3.93 15.08
N ARG A 135 2.13 5.21 14.89
CA ARG A 135 2.06 5.83 13.56
C ARG A 135 3.18 5.41 12.60
N ASP A 136 4.18 4.68 13.09
CA ASP A 136 5.26 4.14 12.27
C ASP A 136 4.96 2.71 11.76
N VAL A 137 3.82 2.13 12.15
CA VAL A 137 3.43 0.76 11.80
C VAL A 137 2.31 0.73 10.75
N CYS A 138 2.58 0.01 9.67
CA CYS A 138 1.58 -0.53 8.74
C CYS A 138 1.57 -2.06 8.88
N ALA A 139 0.40 -2.67 8.74
CA ALA A 139 0.25 -4.12 8.86
C ALA A 139 -0.56 -4.69 7.71
N LEU A 140 -0.13 -5.83 7.19
CA LEU A 140 -0.82 -6.65 6.19
C LEU A 140 -0.90 -8.08 6.71
N ARG A 141 -2.10 -8.66 6.67
CA ARG A 141 -2.36 -10.07 6.89
C ARG A 141 -2.82 -10.68 5.57
N VAL A 142 -2.29 -11.84 5.24
CA VAL A 142 -2.66 -12.63 4.06
C VAL A 142 -3.05 -14.03 4.49
N GLU A 143 -4.24 -14.46 4.09
CA GLU A 143 -4.77 -15.80 4.31
C GLU A 143 -5.12 -16.41 2.96
N VAL A 144 -4.62 -17.62 2.71
CA VAL A 144 -4.86 -18.36 1.46
C VAL A 144 -5.52 -19.68 1.82
N THR A 145 -6.60 -20.03 1.14
CA THR A 145 -7.34 -21.27 1.38
C THR A 145 -7.65 -21.93 0.05
N ALA A 146 -7.07 -23.11 -0.20
CA ALA A 146 -7.53 -23.98 -1.29
C ALA A 146 -8.83 -24.66 -0.84
N LEU A 147 -9.91 -24.47 -1.61
CA LEU A 147 -11.26 -24.88 -1.19
C LEU A 147 -11.61 -26.29 -1.67
N ASP A 148 -11.07 -26.71 -2.82
CA ASP A 148 -11.48 -27.95 -3.48
C ASP A 148 -10.40 -29.04 -3.42
N GLN A 149 -9.12 -28.69 -3.61
CA GLN A 149 -8.00 -29.62 -3.71
C GLN A 149 -6.81 -29.15 -2.88
N ASP A 150 -5.96 -30.08 -2.45
CA ASP A 150 -4.65 -29.75 -1.90
C ASP A 150 -3.79 -29.11 -2.99
N ALA A 151 -3.01 -28.10 -2.63
CA ALA A 151 -2.14 -27.38 -3.55
C ALA A 151 -0.87 -26.86 -2.87
N GLU A 152 0.19 -26.67 -3.65
CA GLU A 152 1.39 -25.99 -3.18
C GLU A 152 1.16 -24.48 -3.19
N ILE A 153 1.29 -23.85 -2.02
CA ILE A 153 1.11 -22.41 -1.85
C ILE A 153 2.48 -21.77 -1.62
N THR A 154 2.88 -20.88 -2.53
CA THR A 154 4.06 -20.02 -2.36
C THR A 154 3.62 -18.58 -2.16
N VAL A 155 4.14 -17.92 -1.12
CA VAL A 155 3.94 -16.49 -0.87
C VAL A 155 5.26 -15.77 -1.07
N VAL A 156 5.27 -14.80 -1.98
CA VAL A 156 6.43 -13.94 -2.25
C VAL A 156 6.07 -12.54 -1.78
N THR A 157 6.85 -11.96 -0.86
CA THR A 157 6.56 -10.63 -0.33
C THR A 157 7.83 -9.82 -0.14
N GLY A 158 7.73 -8.50 -0.27
CA GLY A 158 8.88 -7.61 -0.10
C GLY A 158 8.52 -6.13 -0.15
N LEU A 159 9.55 -5.31 -0.32
CA LEU A 159 9.42 -3.87 -0.57
C LEU A 159 9.82 -3.58 -2.01
N ASP A 160 8.96 -2.91 -2.77
CA ASP A 160 9.26 -2.47 -4.13
C ASP A 160 9.67 -0.99 -4.12
N ALA A 161 10.95 -0.73 -4.33
CA ALA A 161 11.52 0.61 -4.37
C ALA A 161 11.52 1.24 -5.77
N GLU A 162 10.99 0.57 -6.79
CA GLU A 162 10.95 1.10 -8.16
C GLU A 162 9.71 1.97 -8.44
N ARG A 163 8.99 2.35 -7.37
CA ARG A 163 7.83 3.26 -7.43
C ARG A 163 8.22 4.66 -7.90
N ARG A 164 7.27 5.30 -8.58
CA ARG A 164 7.44 6.61 -9.21
C ARG A 164 6.22 7.48 -8.94
N ASN A 165 6.43 8.79 -8.92
CA ASN A 165 5.34 9.76 -9.00
C ASN A 165 4.73 9.71 -10.41
N LEU A 166 3.44 10.05 -10.51
CA LEU A 166 2.63 9.88 -11.72
C LEU A 166 3.16 10.66 -12.94
N ASP A 167 4.07 11.61 -12.74
CA ASP A 167 4.35 12.66 -13.72
C ASP A 167 5.60 12.50 -14.60
N ARG A 168 6.43 11.44 -14.51
CA ARG A 168 7.43 11.11 -15.57
C ARG A 168 8.24 9.83 -15.34
N LEU A 169 8.64 9.18 -16.44
CA LEU A 169 9.80 8.28 -16.47
C LEU A 169 11.07 9.13 -16.20
N PRO A 170 12.02 8.67 -15.36
CA PRO A 170 13.26 9.41 -15.14
C PRO A 170 14.04 9.55 -16.44
N LEU A 171 14.25 10.80 -16.89
CA LEU A 171 15.23 11.12 -17.93
C LEU A 171 16.46 11.71 -17.24
N TYR A 172 17.50 10.91 -17.07
CA TYR A 172 18.80 11.40 -16.60
C TYR A 172 19.48 12.22 -17.72
N LEU A 173 19.18 13.52 -17.79
CA LEU A 173 19.88 14.47 -18.66
C LEU A 173 20.52 15.59 -17.84
N GLY A 174 21.64 15.27 -17.18
CA GLY A 174 22.48 16.24 -16.46
C GLY A 174 21.88 16.78 -15.15
N ALA A 175 22.73 17.08 -14.17
CA ALA A 175 22.29 17.58 -12.87
C ALA A 175 21.91 19.08 -12.95
N PRO A 176 20.68 19.49 -12.59
CA PRO A 176 20.36 20.90 -12.47
C PRO A 176 21.01 21.47 -11.20
N VAL A 177 21.65 22.64 -11.33
CA VAL A 177 22.15 23.42 -10.19
C VAL A 177 21.01 24.30 -9.68
N LEU A 178 20.50 23.99 -8.48
CA LEU A 178 19.46 24.79 -7.83
C LEU A 178 20.09 25.86 -6.92
N PRO A 179 19.72 27.15 -7.03
CA PRO A 179 20.25 28.20 -6.16
C PRO A 179 19.74 28.06 -4.70
N PRO A 180 20.57 28.43 -3.70
CA PRO A 180 20.35 28.12 -2.28
C PRO A 180 19.12 28.77 -1.64
N GLU A 181 18.54 29.77 -2.28
CA GLU A 181 17.63 30.75 -1.65
C GLU A 181 16.19 30.25 -1.49
N ARG A 182 15.77 29.25 -2.28
CA ARG A 182 14.39 28.72 -2.22
C ARG A 182 14.15 27.74 -1.07
N ARG A 183 15.17 27.36 -0.31
CA ARG A 183 15.13 26.05 0.35
C ARG A 183 14.65 26.03 1.81
N TRP A 184 14.57 27.15 2.58
CA TRP A 184 14.50 26.95 4.05
C TRP A 184 13.61 27.85 4.91
N GLU A 185 13.09 29.01 4.48
CA GLU A 185 12.39 29.91 5.44
C GLU A 185 11.03 29.41 5.93
N LYS A 186 10.29 28.63 5.12
CA LYS A 186 8.94 28.18 5.51
C LYS A 186 8.96 26.91 6.39
N TRP A 187 10.01 26.09 6.29
CA TRP A 187 10.12 24.79 6.98
C TRP A 187 11.08 24.81 8.17
N ALA A 188 12.01 25.77 8.26
CA ALA A 188 12.84 25.99 9.44
C ALA A 188 12.02 26.39 10.69
N ARG A 189 10.70 26.59 10.57
CA ARG A 189 9.78 26.84 11.68
C ARG A 189 9.01 25.59 12.16
N SER A 190 9.17 24.44 11.53
CA SER A 190 8.60 23.17 12.03
C SER A 190 9.45 22.65 13.20
N GLN A 191 9.08 23.05 14.43
CA GLN A 191 9.75 22.68 15.68
C GLN A 191 9.56 21.21 16.12
N HIS A 192 9.25 20.28 15.21
CA HIS A 192 8.84 18.91 15.57
C HIS A 192 9.85 17.80 15.24
N LEU A 193 11.01 18.12 14.67
CA LEU A 193 12.14 17.19 14.58
C LEU A 193 13.20 17.60 15.59
N ARG A 194 13.15 16.98 16.78
CA ARG A 194 14.27 17.00 17.73
C ARG A 194 15.09 15.74 17.53
N THR A 195 16.34 15.92 17.11
CA THR A 195 17.37 14.88 17.22
C THR A 195 17.59 14.59 18.70
N LEU A 196 17.10 13.45 19.18
CA LEU A 196 17.49 12.93 20.50
C LEU A 196 18.81 12.16 20.30
N ALA A 197 19.86 12.73 20.88
CA ALA A 197 21.26 12.29 21.00
C ALA A 197 21.66 10.91 20.45
N ARG A 198 22.82 10.86 19.78
CA ARG A 198 23.66 9.66 19.71
C ARG A 198 24.85 9.87 20.64
N GLU A 199 24.68 9.54 21.92
CA GLU A 199 25.82 9.30 22.82
C GLU A 199 26.35 7.88 22.53
N ALA A 200 27.58 7.80 22.03
CA ALA A 200 28.43 6.64 22.27
C ALA A 200 29.57 7.16 23.14
N GLY A 201 29.42 6.96 24.45
CA GLY A 201 30.39 7.40 25.45
C GLY A 201 31.77 6.77 25.22
N GLU A 202 32.79 7.55 25.53
CA GLU A 202 34.13 7.07 25.80
C GLU A 202 34.09 6.01 26.92
N ARG A 203 34.80 4.90 26.71
CA ARG A 203 35.43 4.13 27.80
C ARG A 203 36.85 3.81 27.36
N GLY A 204 37.82 4.32 28.13
CA GLY A 204 39.25 4.15 27.90
C GLY A 204 39.86 2.89 28.53
N GLY A 205 41.20 2.84 28.46
CA GLY A 205 42.13 1.83 29.03
C GLY A 205 42.44 0.72 28.03
N LEU A 206 43.68 0.42 27.64
CA LEU A 206 45.03 0.61 28.23
C LEU A 206 46.01 1.19 27.21
#